data_AF-A0A1I3KQF4-F1
#
_entry.id   AF-A0A1I3KQF4-F1
#
_cell.length_a   1.000
_cell.length_b   1.000
_cell.length_c   1.000
_cell.angle_alpha   90.00
_cell.angle_beta   90.00
_cell.angle_gamma   90.00
#
_symmetry.space_group_name_H-M   'P 1'
#
loop_
_entity.id
_entity.type
_entity.pdbx_description
1 polymer ?
#
loop_
_entity_poly.entity_id
_entity_poly.type
_entity_poly.pdbx_seq_one_letter_code
_entity_poly.pdbx_strand_id
1 'polypeptide(L)'
;MKNITTLLAFIFGVGIFAATNFSCSKAKVQTAENNNKKNEINMEGKNIKEIYFAGGCFWGTEHLFQLIRGVVATEVGYANGKIDNPTYEQVVSHTTGFAEAVKVKYDADEVNLPLLINIFFKSIDPTTIDRQGNDIGDNYRTGIYTTDEEAAEIVKTEVAKLAKNYDKPVVVETIPLQNFYKAEDYHQDYLVKNPSGYCHIPLSVFEEAKKANPLPATKS
;
A
#
# COMPACT_ATOMS: atom_id res chain seq x y z
N MET A 1 20.72 65.62 16.22
CA MET A 1 19.85 66.53 17.02
C MET A 1 18.86 65.65 17.77
N LYS A 2 19.20 65.12 18.95
CA LYS A 2 18.81 65.59 20.30
C LYS A 2 17.36 66.12 20.39
N ASN A 3 16.52 65.46 21.20
CA ASN A 3 15.66 65.99 22.29
C ASN A 3 14.73 64.84 22.78
N ILE A 4 14.91 64.16 23.92
CA ILE A 4 14.85 64.53 25.36
C ILE A 4 13.41 64.65 25.92
N THR A 5 13.08 63.62 26.72
CA THR A 5 12.24 63.54 27.95
C THR A 5 10.78 63.99 27.96
N THR A 6 9.91 63.11 28.49
CA THR A 6 9.16 63.43 29.73
C THR A 6 8.98 62.15 30.56
N LEU A 7 9.46 62.23 31.80
CA LEU A 7 9.37 61.26 32.89
C LEU A 7 8.18 61.65 33.78
N LEU A 8 7.38 60.69 34.22
CA LEU A 8 6.44 60.87 35.34
C LEU A 8 6.53 59.63 36.22
N ALA A 9 7.09 59.83 37.42
CA ALA A 9 7.19 58.86 38.50
C ALA A 9 6.38 59.38 39.68
N PHE A 10 5.50 58.56 40.26
CA PHE A 10 4.99 58.69 41.64
C PHE A 10 4.61 57.28 42.12
N ILE A 11 5.45 56.62 42.94
CA ILE A 11 5.53 56.60 44.42
C ILE A 11 4.83 55.38 45.04
N PHE A 12 5.68 54.59 45.72
CA PHE A 12 5.51 53.78 46.93
C PHE A 12 4.26 52.92 47.15
N GLY A 13 4.51 51.61 47.22
CA GLY A 13 3.71 50.66 47.98
C GLY A 13 4.57 49.46 48.37
N VAL A 14 5.24 49.54 49.52
CA VAL A 14 5.90 48.40 50.17
C VAL A 14 4.80 47.50 50.71
N GLY A 15 4.62 46.34 50.06
CA GLY A 15 3.74 45.27 50.52
C GLY A 15 4.54 44.00 50.73
N ILE A 16 4.91 43.75 51.98
CA ILE A 16 5.44 42.47 52.47
C ILE A 16 4.37 41.41 52.23
N PHE A 17 4.64 40.40 51.41
CA PHE A 17 3.88 39.15 51.45
C PHE A 17 4.80 37.93 51.39
N ALA A 18 4.60 37.11 52.42
CA ALA A 18 5.29 35.90 52.81
C ALA A 18 5.74 34.99 51.66
N ALA A 19 6.99 34.55 51.76
CA ALA A 19 7.48 33.36 51.05
C ALA A 19 6.70 32.13 51.52
N THR A 20 5.75 31.67 50.71
CA THR A 20 5.23 30.31 50.81
C THR A 20 6.05 29.44 49.88
N ASN A 21 6.73 28.45 50.48
CA ASN A 21 7.45 27.41 49.78
C ASN A 21 6.48 26.58 48.94
N PHE A 22 6.32 26.95 47.66
CA PHE A 22 5.66 26.08 46.70
C PHE A 22 6.68 25.02 46.27
N SER A 23 6.71 23.92 47.03
CA SER A 23 7.36 22.67 46.66
C SER A 23 6.69 22.12 45.40
N CYS A 24 7.15 22.56 44.23
CA CYS A 24 6.76 21.99 42.96
C CYS A 24 7.44 20.63 42.82
N SER A 25 6.68 19.57 43.13
CA SER A 25 7.08 18.20 42.85
C SER A 25 7.43 18.09 41.36
N LYS A 26 8.62 17.57 41.05
CA LYS A 26 9.00 17.20 39.69
C LYS A 26 8.03 16.14 39.18
N ALA A 27 6.97 16.56 38.50
CA ALA A 27 6.20 15.68 37.65
C ALA A 27 7.12 15.26 36.50
N LYS A 28 7.60 14.03 36.58
CA LYS A 28 8.35 13.35 35.52
C LYS A 28 7.40 13.28 34.32
N VAL A 29 7.65 14.08 33.29
CA VAL A 29 7.00 13.94 32.00
C VAL A 29 7.42 12.57 31.47
N GLN A 30 6.55 11.58 31.67
CA GLN A 30 6.59 10.35 30.91
C GLN A 30 6.18 10.72 29.50
N THR A 31 7.17 10.85 28.63
CA THR A 31 6.97 10.68 27.19
C THR A 31 6.23 9.37 26.99
N ALA A 32 4.96 9.47 26.59
CA ALA A 32 4.24 8.36 26.01
C ALA A 32 4.95 8.02 24.70
N GLU A 33 5.93 7.11 24.77
CA GLU A 33 6.38 6.36 23.61
C GLU A 33 5.15 5.61 23.09
N ASN A 34 4.58 6.13 22.02
CA ASN A 34 3.53 5.47 21.28
C ASN A 34 4.08 4.13 20.80
N ASN A 35 3.59 3.06 21.43
CA ASN A 35 3.75 1.68 21.04
C ASN A 35 3.07 1.44 19.68
N ASN A 36 3.68 1.92 18.59
CA ASN A 36 3.41 1.43 17.24
C ASN A 36 4.44 0.35 16.90
N LYS A 37 4.42 -0.74 17.67
CA LYS A 37 5.02 -1.99 17.24
C LYS A 37 4.04 -2.65 16.26
N LYS A 38 3.93 -2.10 15.04
CA LYS A 38 3.38 -2.84 13.90
C LYS A 38 4.24 -4.09 13.80
N ASN A 39 3.62 -5.26 13.78
CA ASN A 39 4.30 -6.56 13.76
C ASN A 39 5.45 -6.56 12.74
N GLU A 40 6.68 -6.34 13.20
CA GLU A 40 7.87 -6.74 12.47
C GLU A 40 7.82 -8.26 12.48
N ILE A 41 7.21 -8.84 11.46
CA ILE A 41 7.41 -10.24 11.12
C ILE A 41 8.93 -10.37 11.02
N ASN A 42 9.53 -11.18 11.89
CA ASN A 42 10.96 -11.44 11.82
C ASN A 42 11.25 -12.00 10.41
N MET A 43 11.83 -11.16 9.55
CA MET A 43 12.18 -11.52 8.18
C MET A 43 13.54 -12.22 8.11
N GLU A 44 14.26 -12.35 9.22
CA GLU A 44 15.51 -13.10 9.25
C GLU A 44 15.28 -14.56 8.85
N GLY A 45 15.95 -14.97 7.77
CA GLY A 45 15.89 -16.35 7.26
C GLY A 45 14.70 -16.67 6.35
N LYS A 46 13.81 -15.71 6.03
CA LYS A 46 12.71 -15.93 5.08
C LYS A 46 13.14 -15.70 3.62
N ASN A 47 12.64 -16.53 2.71
CA ASN A 47 12.87 -16.41 1.26
C ASN A 47 11.91 -15.39 0.65
N ILE A 48 12.10 -14.10 0.98
CA ILE A 48 11.19 -13.04 0.55
C ILE A 48 11.46 -12.66 -0.91
N LYS A 49 10.44 -12.83 -1.75
CA LYS A 49 10.39 -12.33 -3.13
C LYS A 49 9.35 -11.22 -3.25
N GLU A 50 9.45 -10.43 -4.31
CA GLU A 50 8.49 -9.35 -4.61
C GLU A 50 8.00 -9.38 -6.05
N ILE A 51 6.76 -8.96 -6.26
CA ILE A 51 6.08 -8.88 -7.55
C ILE A 51 5.07 -7.73 -7.49
N TYR A 52 4.74 -7.14 -8.64
CA TYR A 52 3.85 -5.97 -8.73
C TYR A 52 2.64 -6.29 -9.59
N PHE A 53 1.44 -6.04 -9.08
CA PHE A 53 0.18 -6.31 -9.78
C PHE A 53 -0.61 -5.02 -9.97
N ALA A 54 -0.97 -4.71 -11.21
CA ALA A 54 -1.90 -3.64 -11.57
C ALA A 54 -3.20 -4.27 -12.06
N GLY A 55 -4.34 -3.93 -11.44
CA GLY A 55 -5.59 -4.67 -11.64
C GLY A 55 -6.84 -3.86 -11.38
N GLY A 56 -6.84 -2.58 -11.77
CA GLY A 56 -7.90 -1.63 -11.45
C GLY A 56 -7.58 -0.84 -10.19
N CYS A 57 -8.61 -0.42 -9.44
CA CYS A 57 -8.40 0.28 -8.18
C CYS A 57 -7.55 -0.56 -7.22
N PHE A 58 -6.38 -0.03 -6.84
CA PHE A 58 -5.42 -0.76 -6.01
C PHE A 58 -5.92 -1.10 -4.59
N TRP A 59 -7.02 -0.50 -4.12
CA TRP A 59 -7.58 -0.77 -2.78
C TRP A 59 -8.10 -2.21 -2.68
N GLY A 60 -8.86 -2.62 -3.69
CA GLY A 60 -9.35 -4.00 -3.80
C GLY A 60 -8.20 -4.98 -3.98
N THR A 61 -7.28 -4.65 -4.89
CA THR A 61 -6.13 -5.50 -5.22
C THR A 61 -5.20 -5.68 -4.01
N GLU A 62 -4.95 -4.62 -3.23
CA GLU A 62 -4.14 -4.72 -2.01
C GLU A 62 -4.81 -5.66 -1.01
N HIS A 63 -6.08 -5.41 -0.73
CA HIS A 63 -6.84 -6.22 0.22
C HIS A 63 -6.91 -7.69 -0.20
N LEU A 64 -7.00 -7.97 -1.51
CA LEU A 64 -6.97 -9.33 -2.04
C LEU A 64 -5.71 -10.09 -1.60
N PHE A 65 -4.53 -9.49 -1.78
CA PHE A 65 -3.26 -10.13 -1.45
C PHE A 65 -3.02 -10.24 0.06
N GLN A 66 -3.50 -9.27 0.84
CA GLN A 66 -3.41 -9.30 2.30
C GLN A 66 -4.09 -10.54 2.92
N LEU A 67 -5.07 -11.14 2.22
CA LEU A 67 -5.81 -12.31 2.69
C LEU A 67 -5.08 -13.64 2.46
N ILE A 68 -3.98 -13.65 1.69
CA ILE A 68 -3.30 -14.89 1.27
C ILE A 68 -2.17 -15.22 2.26
N ARG A 69 -2.24 -16.40 2.89
CA ARG A 69 -1.14 -16.91 3.72
C ARG A 69 0.16 -17.00 2.90
N GLY A 70 1.25 -16.48 3.46
CA GLY A 70 2.56 -16.40 2.81
C GLY A 70 2.83 -15.03 2.18
N VAL A 71 1.81 -14.18 1.97
CA VAL A 71 2.03 -12.75 1.72
C VAL A 71 2.40 -12.09 3.04
N VAL A 72 3.57 -11.44 3.07
CA VAL A 72 4.13 -10.86 4.31
C VAL A 72 4.01 -9.34 4.37
N ALA A 73 3.90 -8.68 3.21
CA ALA A 73 3.64 -7.24 3.14
C ALA A 73 3.02 -6.86 1.79
N THR A 74 2.20 -5.82 1.81
CA THR A 74 1.66 -5.15 0.63
C THR A 74 1.94 -3.65 0.72
N GLU A 75 2.08 -2.99 -0.42
CA GLU A 75 2.18 -1.54 -0.52
C GLU A 75 1.55 -1.08 -1.84
N VAL A 76 0.61 -0.14 -1.78
CA VAL A 76 0.00 0.44 -2.99
C VAL A 76 0.83 1.61 -3.51
N GLY A 77 0.85 1.77 -4.83
CA GLY A 77 1.61 2.82 -5.48
C GLY A 77 1.34 2.93 -6.97
N TYR A 78 2.21 3.69 -7.62
CA TYR A 78 2.13 4.06 -9.02
C TYR A 78 3.32 3.45 -9.76
N ALA A 79 3.06 2.54 -10.69
CA ALA A 79 4.09 1.82 -11.44
C ALA A 79 4.21 2.27 -12.91
N ASN A 80 5.43 2.20 -13.44
CA ASN A 80 5.75 2.32 -14.87
C ASN A 80 5.22 3.60 -15.55
N GLY A 81 5.32 4.75 -14.88
CA GLY A 81 4.95 6.06 -15.43
C GLY A 81 6.14 6.87 -15.91
N LYS A 82 5.85 8.09 -16.40
CA LYS A 82 6.82 8.94 -17.13
C LYS A 82 7.45 10.06 -16.30
N ILE A 83 6.86 10.40 -15.16
CA ILE A 83 7.32 11.51 -14.29
C ILE A 83 7.83 10.97 -12.96
N ASP A 84 8.63 11.76 -12.25
CA ASP A 84 9.12 11.38 -10.93
C ASP A 84 8.17 11.84 -9.81
N ASN A 85 8.02 11.00 -8.77
CA ASN A 85 7.22 11.27 -7.57
C ASN A 85 5.80 11.82 -7.88
N PRO A 86 4.97 11.07 -8.63
CA PRO A 86 3.63 11.52 -8.94
C PRO A 86 2.75 11.59 -7.67
N THR A 87 1.82 12.54 -7.66
CA THR A 87 0.71 12.59 -6.71
C THR A 87 -0.51 11.85 -7.26
N TYR A 88 -1.42 11.44 -6.39
CA TYR A 88 -2.68 10.83 -6.80
C TYR A 88 -3.41 11.67 -7.86
N GLU A 89 -3.53 12.98 -7.67
CA GLU A 89 -4.23 13.90 -8.59
C GLU A 89 -3.60 13.91 -9.99
N GLN A 90 -2.27 13.78 -10.06
CA GLN A 90 -1.58 13.69 -11.34
C GLN A 90 -1.83 12.34 -12.02
N VAL A 91 -1.87 11.25 -11.27
CA VAL A 91 -2.14 9.91 -11.81
C VAL A 91 -3.55 9.80 -12.36
N VAL A 92 -4.56 10.23 -11.59
CA VAL A 92 -5.98 10.16 -12.03
C VAL A 92 -6.32 11.17 -13.13
N SER A 93 -5.39 12.04 -13.52
CA SER A 93 -5.53 12.86 -14.73
C SER A 93 -5.31 12.07 -16.04
N HIS A 94 -4.82 10.82 -15.95
CA HIS A 94 -4.57 9.92 -17.09
C HIS A 94 -3.53 10.44 -18.10
N THR A 95 -2.58 11.26 -17.64
CA THR A 95 -1.55 11.86 -18.50
C THR A 95 -0.13 11.40 -18.18
N THR A 96 0.06 10.76 -17.03
CA THR A 96 1.39 10.39 -16.52
C THR A 96 1.86 9.02 -16.98
N GLY A 97 0.94 8.15 -17.44
CA GLY A 97 1.22 6.77 -17.85
C GLY A 97 1.41 5.79 -16.70
N PHE A 98 1.28 6.23 -15.45
CA PHE A 98 1.34 5.34 -14.29
C PHE A 98 0.18 4.35 -14.28
N ALA A 99 0.41 3.13 -13.82
CA ALA A 99 -0.64 2.21 -13.37
C ALA A 99 -0.77 2.29 -11.85
N GLU A 100 -1.99 2.25 -11.33
CA GLU A 100 -2.22 1.84 -9.94
C GLU A 100 -1.79 0.38 -9.79
N ALA A 101 -0.85 0.15 -8.88
CA ALA A 101 -0.24 -1.15 -8.67
C ALA A 101 -0.03 -1.46 -7.20
N VAL A 102 0.01 -2.75 -6.89
CA VAL A 102 0.30 -3.28 -5.56
C VAL A 102 1.64 -3.98 -5.62
N LYS A 103 2.60 -3.50 -4.83
CA LYS A 103 3.80 -4.24 -4.49
C LYS A 103 3.45 -5.33 -3.49
N VAL A 104 3.65 -6.59 -3.86
CA VAL A 104 3.38 -7.75 -3.00
C VAL A 104 4.70 -8.40 -2.64
N LYS A 105 5.01 -8.44 -1.35
CA LYS A 105 6.12 -9.24 -0.80
C LYS A 105 5.57 -10.53 -0.23
N TYR A 106 6.17 -11.65 -0.62
CA TYR A 106 5.74 -12.97 -0.19
C TYR A 106 6.92 -13.86 0.18
N ASP A 107 6.70 -14.77 1.11
CA ASP A 107 7.64 -15.80 1.48
C ASP A 107 7.51 -16.96 0.49
N ALA A 108 8.50 -17.11 -0.38
CA ALA A 108 8.51 -18.10 -1.46
C ALA A 108 8.60 -19.55 -0.95
N ASP A 109 8.93 -19.75 0.33
CA ASP A 109 8.88 -21.07 0.97
C ASP A 109 7.46 -21.40 1.49
N GLU A 110 6.60 -20.38 1.66
CA GLU A 110 5.21 -20.56 2.11
C GLU A 110 4.17 -20.51 1.00
N VAL A 111 4.37 -19.66 -0.01
CA VAL A 111 3.45 -19.46 -1.15
C VAL A 111 4.23 -19.26 -2.44
N ASN A 112 3.77 -19.86 -3.54
CA ASN A 112 4.43 -19.73 -4.84
C ASN A 112 3.77 -18.66 -5.71
N LEU A 113 4.55 -18.12 -6.65
CA LEU A 113 4.10 -17.07 -7.57
C LEU A 113 2.91 -17.49 -8.46
N PRO A 114 2.84 -18.72 -9.02
CA PRO A 114 1.67 -19.15 -9.80
C PRO A 114 0.35 -19.07 -9.03
N LEU A 115 0.33 -19.37 -7.73
CA LEU A 115 -0.87 -19.23 -6.90
C LEU A 115 -1.30 -17.77 -6.79
N LEU A 116 -0.37 -16.85 -6.53
CA LEU A 116 -0.66 -15.41 -6.45
C LEU A 116 -1.21 -14.89 -7.78
N ILE A 117 -0.61 -15.28 -8.91
CA ILE A 117 -1.07 -14.94 -10.25
C ILE A 117 -2.47 -15.51 -10.52
N ASN A 118 -2.74 -16.76 -10.12
CA ASN A 118 -4.05 -17.36 -10.31
C ASN A 118 -5.16 -16.61 -9.55
N ILE A 119 -4.89 -16.23 -8.30
CA ILE A 119 -5.84 -15.43 -7.51
C ILE A 119 -6.03 -14.04 -8.12
N PHE A 120 -4.95 -13.41 -8.59
CA PHE A 120 -5.01 -12.15 -9.31
C PHE A 120 -5.91 -12.22 -10.56
N PHE A 121 -5.76 -13.25 -11.40
CA PHE A 121 -6.60 -13.43 -12.59
C PHE A 121 -8.10 -13.55 -12.29
N LYS A 122 -8.47 -14.08 -11.12
CA LYS A 122 -9.87 -14.15 -10.68
C LYS A 122 -10.44 -12.79 -10.27
N SER A 123 -9.58 -11.82 -10.00
CA SER A 123 -9.97 -10.47 -9.57
C SER A 123 -10.11 -9.46 -10.70
N ILE A 124 -9.69 -9.81 -11.93
CA ILE A 124 -9.67 -8.90 -13.08
C ILE A 124 -10.50 -9.40 -14.26
N ASP A 125 -10.89 -8.48 -15.14
CA ASP A 125 -11.22 -8.79 -16.55
C ASP A 125 -9.94 -8.67 -17.40
N PRO A 126 -9.32 -9.78 -17.82
CA PRO A 126 -8.04 -9.76 -18.53
C PRO A 126 -8.17 -9.37 -20.01
N THR A 127 -9.37 -9.05 -20.50
CA THR A 127 -9.66 -8.74 -21.92
C THR A 127 -9.98 -7.27 -22.15
N THR A 128 -9.99 -6.46 -21.09
CA THR A 128 -10.31 -5.03 -21.15
C THR A 128 -9.05 -4.18 -21.11
N ILE A 129 -8.95 -3.24 -22.04
CA ILE A 129 -7.88 -2.25 -22.11
C ILE A 129 -8.28 -1.08 -21.20
N ASP A 130 -7.33 -0.62 -20.36
CA ASP A 130 -7.44 0.60 -19.55
C ASP A 130 -8.75 0.71 -18.74
N ARG A 131 -9.18 -0.43 -18.18
CA ARG A 131 -10.43 -0.52 -17.42
C ARG A 131 -10.45 -1.74 -16.52
N GLN A 132 -11.06 -1.60 -15.34
CA GLN A 132 -11.57 -2.72 -14.54
C GLN A 132 -12.90 -2.34 -13.89
N GLY A 133 -13.97 -3.06 -14.21
CA GLY A 133 -15.31 -2.71 -13.74
C GLY A 133 -15.71 -1.29 -14.15
N ASN A 134 -15.99 -0.44 -13.16
CA ASN A 134 -16.33 0.97 -13.36
C ASN A 134 -15.11 1.91 -13.37
N ASP A 135 -13.92 1.40 -13.05
CA ASP A 135 -12.68 2.18 -13.05
C ASP A 135 -12.14 2.24 -14.48
N ILE A 136 -12.11 3.42 -15.09
CA ILE A 136 -11.77 3.65 -16.49
C ILE A 136 -10.60 4.62 -16.57
N GLY A 137 -9.54 4.25 -17.28
CA GLY A 137 -8.32 5.04 -17.40
C GLY A 137 -7.09 4.14 -17.55
N ASP A 138 -6.03 4.68 -18.16
CA ASP A 138 -4.75 4.00 -18.33
C ASP A 138 -4.13 3.59 -16.99
N ASN A 139 -4.39 4.36 -15.92
CA ASN A 139 -4.01 4.02 -14.55
C ASN A 139 -4.68 2.76 -14.02
N TYR A 140 -5.81 2.33 -14.58
CA TYR A 140 -6.54 1.12 -14.17
C TYR A 140 -6.30 -0.06 -15.10
N ARG A 141 -5.30 0.02 -15.99
CA ARG A 141 -4.91 -1.09 -16.86
C ARG A 141 -4.45 -2.31 -16.06
N THR A 142 -4.50 -3.48 -16.71
CA THR A 142 -4.05 -4.74 -16.10
C THR A 142 -2.59 -5.03 -16.44
N GLY A 143 -1.80 -5.39 -15.44
CA GLY A 143 -0.39 -5.69 -15.63
C GLY A 143 0.23 -6.48 -14.48
N ILE A 144 1.28 -7.22 -14.80
CA ILE A 144 2.14 -7.91 -13.83
C ILE A 144 3.58 -7.49 -14.13
N TYR A 145 4.19 -6.75 -13.20
CA TYR A 145 5.52 -6.19 -13.38
C TYR A 145 6.56 -6.94 -12.55
N THR A 146 7.62 -7.37 -13.22
CA THR A 146 8.63 -8.29 -12.67
C THR A 146 9.93 -7.57 -12.35
N THR A 147 10.66 -8.09 -11.36
CA THR A 147 11.96 -7.58 -10.92
C THR A 147 13.13 -8.51 -11.31
N ASP A 148 12.83 -9.72 -11.76
CA ASP A 148 13.81 -10.71 -12.21
C ASP A 148 13.26 -11.59 -13.35
N GLU A 149 14.16 -12.31 -14.02
CA GLU A 149 13.88 -13.16 -15.18
C GLU A 149 13.09 -14.43 -14.82
N GLU A 150 13.29 -14.98 -13.61
CA GLU A 150 12.57 -16.17 -13.14
C GLU A 150 11.07 -15.86 -13.02
N ALA A 151 10.76 -14.72 -12.40
CA ALA A 151 9.40 -14.21 -12.32
C ALA A 151 8.83 -13.89 -13.70
N ALA A 152 9.62 -13.32 -14.62
CA ALA A 152 9.18 -13.02 -15.99
C ALA A 152 8.71 -14.27 -16.74
N GLU A 153 9.47 -15.36 -16.69
CA GLU A 153 9.10 -16.61 -17.37
C GLU A 153 7.89 -17.30 -16.73
N ILE A 154 7.75 -17.22 -15.40
CA ILE A 154 6.54 -17.71 -14.70
C ILE A 154 5.32 -16.90 -15.15
N VAL A 155 5.39 -15.57 -15.11
CA VAL A 155 4.29 -14.67 -15.50
C VAL A 155 3.85 -14.93 -16.93
N LYS A 156 4.80 -14.97 -17.87
CA LYS A 156 4.53 -15.25 -19.28
C LYS A 156 3.85 -16.61 -19.47
N THR A 157 4.32 -17.63 -18.74
CA THR A 157 3.73 -18.97 -18.77
C THR A 157 2.28 -18.96 -18.25
N GLU A 158 2.02 -18.32 -17.12
CA GLU A 158 0.68 -18.27 -16.53
C GLU A 158 -0.30 -17.42 -17.36
N VAL A 159 0.14 -16.29 -17.93
CA VAL A 159 -0.68 -15.49 -18.86
C VAL A 159 -1.00 -16.27 -20.15
N ALA A 160 -0.03 -17.00 -20.70
CA ALA A 160 -0.27 -17.86 -21.86
C ALA A 160 -1.25 -19.01 -21.56
N LYS A 161 -1.25 -19.54 -20.32
CA LYS A 161 -2.26 -20.52 -19.87
C LYS A 161 -3.63 -19.87 -19.74
N LEU A 162 -3.72 -18.68 -19.14
CA LEU A 162 -4.97 -17.92 -19.00
C LEU A 162 -5.60 -17.66 -20.37
N ALA A 163 -4.81 -17.21 -21.34
CA ALA A 163 -5.28 -16.83 -22.68
C ALA A 163 -6.01 -17.98 -23.42
N LYS A 164 -5.70 -19.24 -23.11
CA LYS A 164 -6.40 -20.40 -23.71
C LYS A 164 -7.87 -20.52 -23.29
N ASN A 165 -8.27 -19.83 -22.22
CA ASN A 165 -9.64 -19.85 -21.70
C ASN A 165 -10.51 -18.71 -22.24
N TYR A 166 -9.99 -17.87 -23.13
CA TYR A 166 -10.67 -16.69 -23.66
C TYR A 166 -10.65 -16.68 -25.19
N ASP A 167 -11.80 -16.39 -25.80
CA ASP A 167 -11.89 -16.13 -27.25
C ASP A 167 -11.35 -14.76 -27.63
N LYS A 168 -11.46 -13.79 -26.70
CA LYS A 168 -10.90 -12.45 -26.85
C LYS A 168 -9.42 -12.45 -26.45
N PRO A 169 -8.58 -11.60 -27.07
CA PRO A 169 -7.20 -11.43 -26.64
C PRO A 169 -7.12 -11.06 -25.16
N VAL A 170 -6.26 -11.76 -24.43
CA VAL A 170 -5.81 -11.33 -23.10
C VAL A 170 -4.82 -10.19 -23.28
N VAL A 171 -5.07 -9.07 -22.60
CA VAL A 171 -4.32 -7.81 -22.73
C VAL A 171 -3.52 -7.44 -21.48
N VAL A 172 -3.34 -8.40 -20.56
CA VAL A 172 -2.53 -8.22 -19.35
C VAL A 172 -1.08 -7.93 -19.74
N GLU A 173 -0.57 -6.76 -19.33
CA GLU A 173 0.81 -6.34 -19.56
C GLU A 173 1.79 -7.23 -18.77
N THR A 174 2.82 -7.77 -19.42
CA THR A 174 3.84 -8.62 -18.77
C THR A 174 5.24 -8.09 -19.09
N ILE A 175 5.65 -7.02 -18.39
CA ILE A 175 6.94 -6.36 -18.63
C ILE A 175 7.71 -6.15 -17.32
N PRO A 176 9.03 -5.88 -17.38
CA PRO A 176 9.79 -5.51 -16.19
C PRO A 176 9.25 -4.24 -15.52
N LEU A 177 9.41 -4.17 -14.20
CA LEU A 177 9.17 -2.94 -13.44
C LEU A 177 10.25 -1.90 -13.81
N GLN A 178 9.81 -0.72 -14.23
CA GLN A 178 10.68 0.41 -14.59
C GLN A 178 10.82 1.40 -13.42
N ASN A 179 9.70 1.74 -12.78
CA ASN A 179 9.66 2.60 -11.60
C ASN A 179 8.43 2.27 -10.76
N PHE A 180 8.51 2.55 -9.46
CA PHE A 180 7.41 2.43 -8.52
C PHE A 180 7.49 3.54 -7.47
N TYR A 181 6.39 4.27 -7.31
CA TYR A 181 6.27 5.30 -6.29
C TYR A 181 5.15 4.94 -5.32
N LYS A 182 5.48 4.82 -4.04
CA LYS A 182 4.50 4.56 -2.99
C LYS A 182 3.42 5.65 -3.01
N ALA A 183 2.15 5.24 -3.02
CA ALA A 183 1.02 6.16 -2.90
C ALA A 183 0.87 6.68 -1.46
N GLU A 184 0.11 7.75 -1.30
CA GLU A 184 -0.11 8.43 -0.03
C GLU A 184 -0.67 7.48 1.05
N ASP A 185 -0.35 7.74 2.32
CA ASP A 185 -0.69 6.84 3.43
C ASP A 185 -2.20 6.61 3.63
N TYR A 186 -3.06 7.49 3.09
CA TYR A 186 -4.51 7.30 3.13
C TYR A 186 -4.99 6.23 2.14
N HIS A 187 -4.23 5.92 1.09
CA HIS A 187 -4.53 4.83 0.15
C HIS A 187 -4.06 3.46 0.68
N GLN A 188 -3.02 3.44 1.52
CA GLN A 188 -2.50 2.20 2.11
C GLN A 188 -3.54 1.58 3.05
N ASP A 189 -3.71 0.26 3.03
CA ASP A 189 -4.65 -0.47 3.89
C ASP A 189 -6.09 0.09 3.81
N TYR A 190 -6.51 0.63 2.65
CA TYR A 190 -7.75 1.40 2.56
C TYR A 190 -9.00 0.59 2.96
N LEU A 191 -9.15 -0.63 2.45
CA LEU A 191 -10.30 -1.50 2.79
C LEU A 191 -10.21 -2.10 4.20
N VAL A 192 -9.02 -2.15 4.80
CA VAL A 192 -8.87 -2.48 6.23
C VAL A 192 -9.41 -1.34 7.09
N LYS A 193 -9.09 -0.09 6.71
CA LYS A 193 -9.57 1.13 7.39
C LYS A 193 -11.05 1.40 7.11
N ASN A 194 -11.53 1.04 5.92
CA ASN A 194 -12.88 1.31 5.42
C ASN A 194 -13.50 0.01 4.87
N PRO A 195 -14.00 -0.90 5.72
CA PRO A 195 -14.50 -2.22 5.27
C PRO A 195 -15.70 -2.16 4.31
N SER A 196 -16.46 -1.07 4.31
CA SER A 196 -17.56 -0.80 3.38
C SER A 196 -17.17 0.17 2.25
N GLY A 197 -15.87 0.39 2.06
CA GLY A 197 -15.33 1.25 1.01
C GLY A 197 -15.58 0.69 -0.39
N TYR A 198 -15.31 1.52 -1.39
CA TYR A 198 -15.42 1.11 -2.78
C TYR A 198 -14.46 -0.04 -3.10
N CYS A 199 -14.96 -1.03 -3.85
CA CYS A 199 -14.17 -2.12 -4.39
C CYS A 199 -14.88 -2.71 -5.62
N HIS A 200 -14.16 -2.88 -6.72
CA HIS A 200 -14.67 -3.52 -7.94
C HIS A 200 -14.59 -5.05 -7.90
N ILE A 201 -13.78 -5.62 -6.99
CA ILE A 201 -13.57 -7.07 -6.87
C ILE A 201 -14.76 -7.72 -6.16
N PRO A 202 -15.36 -8.79 -6.71
CA PRO A 202 -16.45 -9.53 -6.06
C PRO A 202 -16.03 -10.18 -4.74
N LEU A 203 -16.93 -10.18 -3.75
CA LEU A 203 -16.69 -10.79 -2.43
C LEU A 203 -16.28 -12.27 -2.50
N SER A 204 -16.80 -13.02 -3.47
CA SER A 204 -16.43 -14.43 -3.66
C SER A 204 -14.94 -14.62 -3.91
N VAL A 205 -14.28 -13.68 -4.58
CA VAL A 205 -12.85 -13.74 -4.89
C VAL A 205 -12.01 -13.53 -3.63
N PHE A 206 -12.45 -12.67 -2.70
CA PHE A 206 -11.81 -12.54 -1.39
C PHE A 206 -11.93 -13.81 -0.54
N GLU A 207 -13.08 -14.49 -0.60
CA GLU A 207 -13.26 -15.77 0.08
C GLU A 207 -12.38 -16.88 -0.51
N GLU A 208 -12.11 -16.85 -1.81
CA GLU A 208 -11.13 -17.72 -2.44
C GLU A 208 -9.70 -17.38 -2.01
N ALA A 209 -9.33 -16.10 -1.96
CA ALA A 209 -7.99 -15.67 -1.52
C ALA A 209 -7.67 -16.13 -0.09
N LYS A 210 -8.61 -16.00 0.84
CA LYS A 210 -8.47 -16.50 2.23
C LYS A 210 -8.18 -18.00 2.31
N LYS A 211 -8.70 -18.76 1.35
CA LYS A 211 -8.60 -20.23 1.29
C LYS A 211 -7.51 -20.70 0.33
N ALA A 212 -6.82 -19.79 -0.35
CA ALA A 212 -5.91 -20.14 -1.45
C ALA A 212 -4.69 -20.94 -0.96
N ASN A 213 -4.21 -20.67 0.25
CA ASN A 213 -3.03 -21.32 0.82
C ASN A 213 -3.27 -21.75 2.28
N PRO A 214 -4.09 -22.79 2.54
CA PRO A 214 -4.39 -23.22 3.90
C PRO A 214 -3.14 -23.73 4.62
N LEU A 215 -3.16 -23.75 5.95
CA LEU A 215 -2.13 -24.43 6.72
C LEU A 215 -2.10 -25.92 6.35
N PRO A 216 -0.92 -26.56 6.30
CA PRO A 216 -0.83 -28.00 6.17
C PRO A 216 -1.68 -28.66 7.25
N ALA A 217 -2.50 -29.65 6.88
CA ALA A 217 -3.27 -30.40 7.85
C ALA A 217 -2.29 -31.02 8.86
N THR A 218 -2.47 -30.72 10.15
CA THR A 218 -1.73 -31.37 11.22
C THR A 218 -2.04 -32.85 11.14
N LYS A 219 -1.05 -33.68 10.79
CA LYS A 219 -1.18 -35.13 10.92
C LYS A 219 -1.31 -35.44 12.42
N SER A 220 -2.54 -35.71 12.87
CA SER A 220 -2.84 -36.25 14.20
C SER A 220 -2.38 -37.70 14.31
#